data_AF-A0A6A6DEP4-F1
#
_entry.id   AF-A0A6A6DEP4-F1
#
_cell.length_a   1.000
_cell.length_b   1.000
_cell.length_c   1.000
_cell.angle_alpha   90.00
_cell.angle_beta   90.00
_cell.angle_gamma   90.00
#
_symmetry.space_group_name_H-M   'P 1'
#
loop_
_entity.id
_entity.type
_entity.pdbx_description
1 polymer ?
#
loop_
_entity_poly.entity_id
_entity_poly.type
_entity_poly.pdbx_seq_one_letter_code
_entity_poly.pdbx_strand_id
1 'polypeptide(L)'
;MTFYRNYAQIKERITFALAVINGIENPNIAAVARDFAVPYNQLLKRYKGRNSRSTRPITNSRLNAAQKATVKAYIPRCDKLGMPALIPQLKNAMQYILDLTHPNSLAPPLGKDFITR
;
A
#
# COMPACT_ATOMS: atom_id res chain seq x y z
N MET A 1 21.49 -18.51 8.41
CA MET A 1 20.61 -17.77 7.49
C MET A 1 19.19 -18.26 7.67
N THR A 2 18.32 -17.48 8.32
CA THR A 2 16.91 -17.88 8.54
C THR A 2 16.11 -17.56 7.27
N PHE A 3 15.77 -18.59 6.51
CA PHE A 3 14.99 -18.46 5.27
C PHE A 3 13.50 -18.29 5.60
N TYR A 4 13.02 -17.06 5.64
CA TYR A 4 11.60 -16.78 5.73
C TYR A 4 10.99 -16.85 4.32
N ARG A 5 10.66 -18.07 3.87
CA ARG A 5 10.40 -18.40 2.45
C ARG A 5 9.17 -17.72 1.82
N ASN A 6 8.27 -17.08 2.58
CA ASN A 6 7.06 -16.45 2.01
C ASN A 6 6.62 -15.19 2.79
N TYR A 7 6.41 -14.08 2.08
CA TYR A 7 5.99 -12.80 2.66
C TYR A 7 4.61 -12.82 3.33
N ALA A 8 3.65 -13.57 2.77
CA ALA A 8 2.31 -13.69 3.34
C ALA A 8 2.35 -14.41 4.70
N GLN A 9 3.05 -15.54 4.77
CA GLN A 9 3.25 -16.29 6.00
C GLN A 9 3.99 -15.48 7.08
N ILE A 10 4.99 -14.67 6.69
CA ILE A 10 5.67 -13.77 7.62
C ILE A 10 4.68 -12.75 8.21
N LYS A 11 3.78 -12.18 7.40
CA LYS A 11 2.78 -11.23 7.91
C LYS A 11 1.86 -11.87 8.94
N GLU A 12 1.33 -13.05 8.65
CA GLU A 12 0.46 -13.78 9.57
C GLU A 12 1.17 -14.05 10.90
N ARG A 13 2.40 -14.58 10.85
CA ARG A 13 3.21 -14.80 12.05
C ARG A 13 3.49 -13.53 12.82
N ILE A 14 3.76 -12.41 12.14
CA ILE A 14 3.92 -11.11 12.80
C ILE A 14 2.61 -10.68 13.46
N THR A 15 1.45 -10.89 12.84
CA THR A 15 0.14 -10.58 13.44
C THR A 15 -0.09 -11.40 14.71
N PHE A 16 0.21 -12.71 14.68
CA PHE A 16 0.12 -13.56 15.88
C PHE A 16 1.09 -13.11 16.98
N ALA A 17 2.35 -12.83 16.63
CA ALA A 17 3.35 -12.32 17.57
C ALA A 17 2.91 -11.00 18.23
N LEU A 18 2.31 -10.09 17.45
CA LEU A 18 1.77 -8.82 17.96
C LEU A 18 0.60 -9.04 18.93
N ALA A 19 -0.27 -10.01 18.66
CA ALA A 19 -1.39 -10.33 19.53
C ALA A 19 -0.92 -10.85 20.90
N VAL A 20 0.16 -11.64 20.93
CA VAL A 20 0.73 -12.20 22.17
C VAL A 20 1.43 -11.15 23.02
N ILE A 21 2.12 -10.18 22.41
CA ILE A 21 2.79 -9.10 23.14
C ILE A 21 1.85 -7.94 23.49
N ASN A 22 0.60 -7.96 23.03
CA ASN A 22 -0.36 -6.92 23.31
C ASN A 22 -0.74 -6.96 24.80
N GLY A 23 -0.49 -5.86 25.53
CA GLY A 23 -0.75 -5.75 26.97
C GLY A 23 0.42 -6.11 27.88
N ILE A 24 1.57 -6.54 27.35
CA ILE A 24 2.80 -6.71 28.14
C ILE A 24 3.54 -5.38 28.22
N GLU A 25 3.89 -4.94 29.42
CA GLU A 25 4.76 -3.79 29.62
C GLU A 25 6.21 -4.16 29.29
N ASN A 26 6.78 -3.54 28.25
CA ASN A 26 8.14 -3.80 27.74
C ASN A 26 8.42 -5.27 27.31
N PRO A 27 7.73 -5.80 26.28
CA PRO A 27 7.90 -7.15 25.80
C PRO A 27 9.30 -7.39 25.21
N ASN A 28 9.87 -8.58 25.45
CA ASN A 28 11.13 -8.99 24.84
C ASN A 28 10.92 -9.39 23.36
N ILE A 29 10.96 -8.38 22.48
CA ILE A 29 10.74 -8.55 21.04
C ILE A 29 11.74 -9.54 20.41
N ALA A 30 12.96 -9.66 20.94
CA ALA A 30 13.96 -10.59 20.41
C ALA A 30 13.60 -12.05 20.68
N ALA A 31 13.07 -12.36 21.87
CA ALA A 31 12.57 -13.70 22.20
C ALA A 31 11.38 -14.05 21.31
N VAL A 32 10.37 -13.17 21.26
CA VAL A 32 9.16 -13.37 20.45
C VAL A 32 9.48 -13.52 18.96
N ALA A 33 10.46 -12.77 18.44
CA ALA A 33 10.88 -12.93 17.04
C ALA A 33 11.44 -14.33 16.75
N ARG A 34 12.13 -14.96 17.71
CA ARG A 34 12.64 -16.33 17.58
C ARG A 34 11.49 -17.34 17.67
N ASP A 35 10.62 -17.19 18.67
CA ASP A 35 9.50 -18.11 18.90
C ASP A 35 8.54 -18.18 17.71
N PHE A 36 8.24 -17.03 17.11
CA PHE A 36 7.35 -16.94 15.95
C PHE A 36 8.08 -17.09 14.60
N ALA A 37 9.40 -17.32 14.63
CA ALA A 37 10.24 -17.39 13.43
C ALA A 37 9.94 -16.23 12.46
N VAL A 38 10.11 -14.99 12.94
CA VAL A 38 9.94 -13.76 12.16
C VAL A 38 11.18 -12.86 12.25
N PRO A 39 11.44 -12.02 11.23
CA PRO A 39 12.54 -11.05 11.30
C PRO A 39 12.32 -10.03 12.42
N TYR A 40 13.25 -9.97 13.38
CA TYR A 40 13.24 -9.02 14.50
C TYR A 40 12.92 -7.59 14.08
N ASN A 41 13.64 -7.07 13.08
CA ASN A 41 13.46 -5.69 12.60
C ASN A 41 12.07 -5.42 12.04
N GLN A 42 11.39 -6.44 11.49
CA GLN A 42 10.01 -6.27 11.01
C GLN A 42 9.03 -6.26 12.19
N LEU A 43 9.17 -7.19 13.14
CA LEU A 43 8.33 -7.26 14.34
C LEU A 43 8.44 -5.97 15.17
N LEU A 44 9.67 -5.49 15.42
CA LEU A 44 9.93 -4.24 16.15
C LEU A 44 9.26 -3.03 15.48
N LYS A 45 9.36 -2.92 14.16
CA LYS A 45 8.71 -1.82 13.42
C LYS A 45 7.19 -1.89 13.56
N ARG A 46 6.59 -3.09 13.54
CA ARG A 46 5.14 -3.25 13.72
C ARG A 46 4.69 -2.95 15.14
N TYR A 47 5.44 -3.41 16.13
CA TYR A 47 5.19 -3.11 17.53
C TYR A 47 5.20 -1.60 17.79
N LYS A 48 6.13 -0.86 17.15
CA LYS A 48 6.16 0.61 17.15
C LYS A 48 5.08 1.28 16.28
N GLY A 49 4.06 0.56 15.84
CA GLY A 49 2.92 1.10 15.08
C GLY A 49 3.16 1.34 13.59
N ARG A 50 4.27 0.89 12.99
CA ARG A 50 4.43 1.04 11.53
C ARG A 50 3.53 0.06 10.78
N ASN A 51 2.80 0.59 9.81
CA ASN A 51 1.98 -0.20 8.90
C ASN A 51 2.81 -1.15 8.01
N SER A 52 2.13 -2.20 7.52
CA SER A 52 2.71 -3.15 6.56
C SER A 52 3.01 -2.46 5.25
N ARG A 53 3.88 -3.04 4.41
CA ARG A 53 4.08 -2.50 3.06
C ARG A 53 2.78 -2.41 2.26
N SER A 54 1.84 -3.35 2.45
CA SER A 54 0.57 -3.35 1.72
C SER A 54 -0.47 -2.39 2.29
N THR A 55 -0.40 -2.06 3.59
CA THR A 55 -1.36 -1.19 4.27
C THR A 55 -0.82 0.21 4.51
N ARG A 56 0.49 0.44 4.27
CA ARG A 56 1.09 1.76 4.41
C ARG A 56 0.53 2.67 3.32
N PRO A 57 0.04 3.87 3.67
CA PRO A 57 -0.33 4.86 2.66
C PRO A 57 0.90 5.22 1.82
N ILE A 58 0.72 5.24 0.51
CA ILE A 58 1.78 5.67 -0.42
C ILE A 58 2.07 7.15 -0.10
N THR A 59 3.28 7.43 0.41
CA THR A 59 3.68 8.75 0.91
C THR A 59 3.48 9.87 -0.12
N ASN A 60 3.59 9.56 -1.42
CA ASN A 60 3.51 10.54 -2.51
C ASN A 60 2.31 10.27 -3.44
N SER A 61 1.18 9.83 -2.89
CA SER A 61 -0.01 9.63 -3.70
C SER A 61 -0.68 10.97 -4.01
N ARG A 62 -0.62 11.39 -5.28
CA ARG A 62 -1.20 12.67 -5.73
C ARG A 62 -2.74 12.67 -5.76
N LEU A 63 -3.36 11.49 -5.79
CA LEU A 63 -4.81 11.33 -5.82
C LEU A 63 -5.34 11.07 -4.41
N ASN A 64 -6.42 11.77 -4.05
CA ASN A 64 -7.17 11.49 -2.83
C ASN A 64 -8.01 10.19 -2.97
N ALA A 65 -8.64 9.74 -1.88
CA ALA A 65 -9.39 8.49 -1.87
C ALA A 65 -10.58 8.48 -2.86
N ALA A 66 -11.29 9.61 -2.99
CA ALA A 66 -12.43 9.74 -3.90
C ALA A 66 -11.97 9.68 -5.37
N GLN A 67 -10.91 10.40 -5.72
CA GLN A 67 -10.33 10.40 -7.06
C GLN A 67 -9.83 9.00 -7.47
N LYS A 68 -9.23 8.26 -6.53
CA LYS A 68 -8.86 6.86 -6.78
C LYS A 68 -10.07 5.97 -7.03
N ALA A 69 -11.16 6.16 -6.29
CA ALA A 69 -12.40 5.41 -6.50
C ALA A 69 -12.98 5.68 -7.90
N THR A 70 -12.95 6.94 -8.35
CA THR A 70 -13.38 7.33 -9.71
C THR A 70 -12.56 6.62 -10.78
N VAL A 71 -11.23 6.64 -10.67
CA VAL A 71 -10.35 5.96 -11.64
C VAL A 71 -10.56 4.44 -11.60
N LYS A 72 -10.78 3.87 -10.41
CA LYS A 72 -11.07 2.44 -10.25
C LYS A 72 -12.42 2.06 -10.89
N ALA A 73 -13.41 2.94 -10.87
CA ALA A 73 -14.70 2.73 -11.53
C ALA A 73 -14.62 2.91 -13.06
N TYR A 74 -13.64 3.66 -13.56
CA TYR A 74 -13.40 3.83 -15.00
C TYR A 74 -12.93 2.53 -15.67
N ILE A 75 -12.06 1.74 -15.02
CA ILE A 75 -11.56 0.46 -15.55
C ILE A 75 -12.69 -0.52 -15.95
N PRO A 76 -13.61 -0.92 -15.05
CA PRO A 76 -14.66 -1.86 -15.40
C PRO A 76 -15.67 -1.27 -16.41
N ARG A 77 -15.78 0.05 -16.52
CA ARG A 77 -16.58 0.70 -17.57
C ARG A 77 -15.96 0.48 -18.95
N CYS A 78 -14.64 0.66 -19.05
CA CYS A 78 -13.88 0.36 -20.26
C CYS A 78 -13.99 -1.13 -20.65
N ASP A 79 -13.88 -2.03 -19.66
CA ASP A 79 -14.02 -3.47 -19.89
C ASP A 79 -15.42 -3.84 -20.41
N LYS A 80 -16.48 -3.25 -19.85
CA LYS A 80 -17.87 -3.44 -20.32
C LYS A 80 -18.09 -2.94 -21.75
N LEU A 81 -17.33 -1.95 -22.20
CA LEU A 81 -17.38 -1.43 -23.56
C LEU A 81 -16.53 -2.28 -24.54
N GLY A 82 -15.91 -3.36 -24.07
CA GLY A 82 -15.05 -4.22 -24.89
C GLY A 82 -13.69 -3.59 -25.21
N MET A 83 -13.35 -2.46 -24.58
CA MET A 83 -12.10 -1.73 -24.80
C MET A 83 -11.38 -1.55 -23.47
N PRO A 84 -10.54 -2.51 -23.04
CA PRO A 84 -9.85 -2.43 -21.75
C PRO A 84 -8.97 -1.18 -21.68
N ALA A 85 -8.98 -0.52 -20.53
CA ALA A 85 -8.26 0.74 -20.34
C ALA A 85 -6.73 0.52 -20.38
N LEU A 86 -6.06 1.14 -21.35
CA LEU A 86 -4.60 1.10 -21.45
C LEU A 86 -3.95 2.02 -20.41
N ILE A 87 -2.70 1.73 -20.03
CA ILE A 87 -1.92 2.54 -19.07
C ILE A 87 -1.89 4.04 -19.45
N PRO A 88 -1.66 4.45 -20.72
CA PRO A 88 -1.70 5.87 -21.09
C PRO A 88 -3.08 6.50 -20.89
N GLN A 89 -4.16 5.78 -21.16
CA GLN A 89 -5.53 6.27 -20.97
C GLN A 89 -5.84 6.46 -19.49
N LEU A 90 -5.42 5.52 -18.63
CA LEU A 90 -5.53 5.66 -17.18
C LEU A 90 -4.75 6.87 -16.67
N LYS A 91 -3.56 7.13 -17.23
CA LYS A 91 -2.75 8.30 -16.86
C LYS A 91 -3.47 9.59 -17.22
N ASN A 92 -4.02 9.66 -18.42
CA ASN A 92 -4.76 10.84 -18.89
C ASN A 92 -6.03 11.06 -18.07
N ALA A 93 -6.77 10.00 -17.72
CA ALA A 93 -7.94 10.09 -16.85
C ALA A 93 -7.59 10.60 -15.45
N MET A 94 -6.48 10.10 -14.86
CA MET A 94 -5.98 10.58 -13.58
C MET A 94 -5.55 12.06 -13.64
N GLN A 95 -4.85 12.45 -14.71
CA GLN A 95 -4.43 13.84 -14.93
C GLN A 95 -5.65 14.75 -15.06
N TYR A 96 -6.63 14.36 -15.86
CA TYR A 96 -7.88 15.10 -16.04
C TYR A 96 -8.61 15.32 -14.70
N ILE A 97 -8.70 14.29 -13.86
CA ILE A 97 -9.29 14.42 -12.52
C ILE A 97 -8.52 15.39 -11.64
N LEU A 98 -7.18 15.41 -11.73
CA LEU A 98 -6.35 16.35 -10.97
C LEU A 98 -6.56 17.78 -11.48
N ASP A 99 -6.60 17.96 -12.80
CA ASP A 99 -6.83 19.25 -13.45
C ASP A 99 -8.17 19.84 -13.00
N LEU A 100 -9.26 19.05 -13.02
CA LEU A 100 -10.58 19.48 -12.54
C LEU A 100 -10.60 20.01 -11.10
N THR A 101 -9.75 19.46 -10.24
CA THR A 101 -9.69 19.85 -8.81
C THR A 101 -8.66 20.93 -8.52
N HIS A 102 -7.85 21.32 -9.50
CA HIS A 102 -6.80 22.30 -9.28
C HIS A 102 -7.32 23.73 -9.52
N PRO A 103 -7.04 24.71 -8.65
CA PRO A 103 -7.47 26.10 -8.81
C PRO A 103 -7.30 26.70 -10.21
N ASN A 104 -6.20 26.37 -10.91
CA ASN A 104 -5.90 26.90 -12.25
C ASN A 104 -6.27 25.93 -13.39
N SER A 105 -6.99 24.84 -13.08
CA SER A 105 -7.34 23.77 -14.03
C SER A 105 -6.16 23.11 -14.75
N LEU A 106 -4.94 23.26 -14.23
CA LEU A 106 -3.69 22.85 -14.88
C LEU A 106 -2.75 22.21 -13.84
N ALA A 107 -3.06 21.00 -13.40
CA ALA A 107 -2.25 20.32 -12.40
C ALA A 107 -0.90 19.91 -13.01
N PRO A 108 0.19 19.90 -12.21
CA PRO A 108 1.49 19.44 -12.70
C PRO A 108 1.37 18.06 -13.36
N PRO A 109 2.07 17.78 -14.47
CA PRO A 109 1.89 16.53 -15.19
C PRO A 109 2.29 15.32 -14.32
N LEU A 110 1.52 14.24 -14.41
CA LEU A 110 1.88 12.96 -13.79
C LEU A 110 3.17 12.42 -14.42
N GLY A 111 4.07 11.89 -13.58
CA GLY A 111 5.31 11.26 -14.02
C GLY A 111 5.06 10.08 -14.97
N LYS A 112 6.07 9.74 -15.78
CA LYS A 112 5.98 8.64 -16.77
C LYS A 112 5.56 7.32 -16.11
N ASP A 113 6.16 6.98 -14.98
CA ASP A 113 5.95 5.71 -14.27
C ASP A 113 4.94 5.83 -13.11
N PHE A 114 4.02 6.79 -13.17
CA PHE A 114 3.10 7.04 -12.05
C PHE A 114 2.18 5.84 -11.76
N ILE A 115 1.81 5.07 -12.79
CA ILE A 115 0.86 3.94 -12.68
C ILE A 115 1.56 2.62 -12.35
N THR A 116 2.83 2.47 -12.73
CA THR A 116 3.60 1.23 -12.59
C THR A 116 4.36 1.12 -11.26
N ARG A 117 4.22 2.10 -10.37
CA ARG A 117 4.86 2.19 -9.04
C ARG A 117 4.05 1.53 -7.93
#